data_AF-A0A520B5S4-F1
#
_entry.id   AF-A0A520B5S4-F1
#
_cell.length_a   1.000
_cell.length_b   1.000
_cell.length_c   1.000
_cell.angle_alpha   90.00
_cell.angle_beta   90.00
_cell.angle_gamma   90.00
#
_symmetry.space_group_name_H-M   'P 1'
#
loop_
_entity.id
_entity.type
_entity.pdbx_description
1 polymer ?
#
loop_
_entity_poly.entity_id
_entity_poly.type
_entity_poly.pdbx_seq_one_letter_code
_entity_poly.pdbx_strand_id
1 'polypeptide(L)'
;MYTAYQAHADLLWPLRAATRLTLPLLQDPAFAAREWVRQAAAAGQVFELAQVTHQRPAWRIDAVASAGEPWPVVEETALTTPFATLRRFAKNGAPEQPKVLVVAPMSGHFATLLRETVRTLLKDHDVYVTDWHNVRDVPLAAGRFGLDEYTQHLIDFLAAIGPNANVVAVCQPCVSSLAAVALMAEDDHPATPASLTLMAGPIDCRVSPTAVNALAMSKPIGWFRKNLISHVPWQHRGAGRRVYPGFVQLSAFMNMNRDRHANAFKGYYRDLVAGEFDKAAVTRSFYEEYLAVADLSGDFYL
;
A
#
# COMPACT_ATOMS: atom_id res chain seq x y z
N MET A 1 15.81 -2.10 -16.29
CA MET A 1 15.68 -1.36 -15.02
C MET A 1 15.46 -2.31 -13.85
N TYR A 2 14.40 -3.12 -13.85
CA TYR A 2 14.10 -4.07 -12.76
C TYR A 2 15.28 -5.00 -12.41
N THR A 3 15.89 -5.67 -13.40
CA THR A 3 17.02 -6.57 -13.17
C THR A 3 18.20 -5.89 -12.47
N ALA A 4 18.49 -4.63 -12.82
CA ALA A 4 19.56 -3.87 -12.18
C ALA A 4 19.21 -3.50 -10.73
N TYR A 5 17.97 -3.08 -10.47
CA TYR A 5 17.45 -2.86 -9.12
C TYR A 5 17.56 -4.15 -8.27
N GLN A 6 17.13 -5.27 -8.83
CA GLN A 6 17.15 -6.57 -8.16
C GLN A 6 18.58 -7.01 -7.85
N ALA A 7 19.50 -6.93 -8.81
CA ALA A 7 20.91 -7.24 -8.60
C ALA A 7 21.54 -6.36 -7.49
N HIS A 8 21.20 -5.08 -7.45
CA HIS A 8 21.67 -4.18 -6.39
C HIS A 8 21.07 -4.54 -5.02
N ALA A 9 19.78 -4.89 -4.96
CA ALA A 9 19.14 -5.36 -3.72
C ALA A 9 19.78 -6.66 -3.20
N ASP A 10 20.04 -7.61 -4.11
CA ASP A 10 20.67 -8.90 -3.80
C ASP A 10 22.12 -8.72 -3.33
N LEU A 11 22.87 -7.78 -3.93
CA LEU A 11 24.24 -7.43 -3.50
C LEU A 11 24.29 -6.87 -2.08
N LEU A 12 23.31 -6.04 -1.70
CA LEU A 12 23.23 -5.45 -0.35
C LEU A 12 22.63 -6.40 0.70
N TRP A 13 22.01 -7.49 0.28
CA TRP A 13 21.32 -8.42 1.19
C TRP A 13 22.20 -8.93 2.35
N PRO A 14 23.46 -9.39 2.13
CA PRO A 14 24.29 -9.89 3.23
C PRO A 14 24.58 -8.82 4.29
N LEU A 15 24.81 -7.57 3.87
CA LEU A 15 25.06 -6.46 4.79
C LEU A 15 23.82 -6.12 5.63
N ARG A 16 22.63 -6.16 5.02
CA ARG A 16 21.36 -5.97 5.72
C ARG A 16 21.08 -7.09 6.70
N ALA A 17 21.30 -8.33 6.29
CA ALA A 17 21.17 -9.49 7.17
C ALA A 17 22.11 -9.38 8.40
N ALA A 18 23.38 -9.02 8.18
CA ALA A 18 24.33 -8.81 9.27
C ALA A 18 23.89 -7.66 10.20
N THR A 19 23.35 -6.58 9.64
CA THR A 19 22.83 -5.45 10.42
C THR A 19 21.66 -5.89 11.30
N ARG A 20 20.66 -6.60 10.76
CA ARG A 20 19.52 -7.12 11.55
C ARG A 20 19.94 -8.04 12.70
N LEU A 21 20.93 -8.88 12.47
CA LEU A 21 21.43 -9.82 13.47
C LEU A 21 22.20 -9.11 14.59
N THR A 22 22.92 -8.03 14.27
CA THR A 22 23.78 -7.32 15.23
C THR A 22 23.05 -6.20 15.97
N LEU A 23 22.00 -5.62 15.38
CA LEU A 23 21.31 -4.46 15.94
C LEU A 23 20.75 -4.67 17.36
N PRO A 24 20.08 -5.79 17.69
CA PRO A 24 19.57 -6.01 19.04
C PRO A 24 20.69 -6.04 20.10
N LEU A 25 21.86 -6.60 19.76
CA LEU A 25 23.02 -6.62 20.65
C LEU A 25 23.59 -5.22 20.88
N LEU A 26 23.63 -4.38 19.83
CA LEU A 26 24.10 -2.99 19.93
C LEU A 26 23.13 -2.09 20.71
N GLN A 27 21.85 -2.46 20.75
CA GLN A 27 20.80 -1.76 21.50
C GLN A 27 20.68 -2.22 22.95
N ASP A 28 21.34 -3.32 23.33
CA ASP A 28 21.34 -3.81 24.71
C ASP A 28 21.97 -2.77 25.66
N PRO A 29 21.33 -2.47 26.81
CA PRO A 29 21.83 -1.48 27.77
C PRO A 29 23.28 -1.70 28.21
N ALA A 30 23.76 -2.94 28.26
CA ALA A 30 25.13 -3.27 28.64
C ALA A 30 26.17 -2.73 27.64
N PHE A 31 25.81 -2.62 26.36
CA PHE A 31 26.70 -2.12 25.30
C PHE A 31 26.39 -0.66 24.91
N ALA A 32 25.12 -0.25 24.98
CA ALA A 32 24.65 1.08 24.58
C ALA A 32 25.15 2.25 25.46
N ALA A 33 25.80 1.97 26.59
CA ALA A 33 26.44 2.99 27.42
C ALA A 33 27.53 3.77 26.67
N ARG A 34 28.19 3.14 25.69
CA ARG A 34 29.25 3.77 24.89
C ARG A 34 28.66 4.57 23.72
N GLU A 35 29.08 5.83 23.58
CA GLU A 35 28.54 6.73 22.56
C GLU A 35 28.72 6.19 21.13
N TRP A 36 29.90 5.70 20.80
CA TRP A 36 30.17 5.14 19.47
C TRP A 36 29.30 3.90 19.16
N VAL A 37 28.90 3.13 20.17
CA VAL A 37 27.97 1.99 20.00
C VAL A 37 26.56 2.50 19.68
N ARG A 38 26.08 3.55 20.35
CA ARG A 38 24.78 4.17 20.02
C ARG A 38 24.76 4.76 18.62
N GLN A 39 25.84 5.42 18.20
CA GLN A 39 25.99 5.94 16.85
C GLN A 39 25.97 4.81 15.80
N ALA A 40 26.69 3.71 16.05
CA ALA A 40 26.66 2.54 15.18
C ALA A 40 25.25 1.90 15.11
N ALA A 41 24.57 1.75 16.24
CA ALA A 41 23.19 1.25 16.29
C ALA A 41 22.21 2.17 15.56
N ALA A 42 22.36 3.49 15.69
CA ALA A 42 21.54 4.47 14.99
C ALA A 42 21.77 4.40 13.47
N ALA A 43 23.03 4.30 13.03
CA ALA A 43 23.36 4.13 11.62
C ALA A 43 22.78 2.82 11.05
N GLY A 44 22.85 1.72 11.79
CA GLY A 44 22.22 0.45 11.42
C GLY A 44 20.70 0.55 11.27
N GLN A 45 20.02 1.23 12.20
CA GLN A 45 18.57 1.48 12.11
C GLN A 45 18.20 2.33 10.89
N VAL A 46 18.95 3.39 10.60
CA VAL A 46 18.75 4.23 9.41
C VAL A 46 18.96 3.40 8.14
N PHE A 47 20.01 2.57 8.10
CA PHE A 47 20.30 1.71 6.96
C PHE A 47 19.19 0.71 6.69
N GLU A 48 18.67 0.05 7.74
CA GLU A 48 17.53 -0.87 7.66
C GLU A 48 16.26 -0.15 7.21
N LEU A 49 15.93 0.98 7.83
CA LEU A 49 14.75 1.76 7.48
C LEU A 49 14.78 2.24 6.03
N ALA A 50 15.95 2.59 5.49
CA ALA A 50 16.10 3.04 4.11
C ALA A 50 15.91 1.92 3.06
N GLN A 51 15.63 0.67 3.47
CA GLN A 51 15.35 -0.40 2.54
C GLN A 51 13.96 -0.23 1.89
N VAL A 52 13.93 -0.27 0.56
CA VAL A 52 12.69 -0.52 -0.18
C VAL A 52 12.29 -1.98 0.00
N THR A 53 11.13 -2.21 0.59
CA THR A 53 10.54 -3.55 0.75
C THR A 53 9.35 -3.70 -0.16
N HIS A 54 9.07 -4.94 -0.55
CA HIS A 54 7.90 -5.30 -1.34
C HIS A 54 6.95 -6.19 -0.53
N GLN A 55 7.13 -6.19 0.79
CA GLN A 55 6.28 -6.89 1.74
C GLN A 55 5.24 -5.91 2.26
N ARG A 56 3.99 -6.37 2.32
CA ARG A 56 2.88 -5.62 2.88
C ARG A 56 3.10 -5.41 4.38
N PRO A 57 3.04 -4.16 4.90
CA PRO A 57 3.00 -3.91 6.34
C PRO A 57 1.79 -4.58 7.00
N ALA A 58 1.84 -4.77 8.32
CA ALA A 58 0.65 -5.18 9.07
C ALA A 58 -0.31 -4.00 9.26
N TRP A 59 -1.62 -4.26 9.36
CA TRP A 59 -2.58 -3.18 9.61
C TRP A 59 -2.46 -2.59 11.01
N ARG A 60 -2.00 -3.34 12.03
CA ARG A 60 -1.80 -2.82 13.40
C ARG A 60 -3.04 -2.07 13.93
N ILE A 61 -4.22 -2.64 13.71
CA ILE A 61 -5.49 -2.18 14.26
C ILE A 61 -5.96 -3.25 15.23
N ASP A 62 -5.47 -3.18 16.47
CA ASP A 62 -5.75 -4.22 17.48
C ASP A 62 -7.10 -3.98 18.18
N ALA A 63 -7.50 -2.71 18.32
CA ALA A 63 -8.78 -2.31 18.90
C ALA A 63 -9.21 -0.92 18.42
N VAL A 64 -10.51 -0.64 18.52
CA VAL A 64 -11.13 0.66 18.25
C VAL A 64 -12.20 0.99 19.30
N ALA A 65 -12.44 2.28 19.56
CA ALA A 65 -13.58 2.70 20.35
C ALA A 65 -14.81 2.85 19.44
N SER A 66 -15.87 2.09 19.72
CA SER A 66 -17.16 2.13 18.99
C SER A 66 -18.27 2.35 20.02
N ALA A 67 -19.12 3.36 19.82
CA ALA A 67 -20.13 3.80 20.79
C ALA A 67 -19.58 4.06 22.22
N GLY A 68 -18.32 4.49 22.33
CA GLY A 68 -17.66 4.76 23.61
C GLY A 68 -17.04 3.54 24.30
N GLU A 69 -17.21 2.34 23.75
CA GLU A 69 -16.65 1.10 24.29
C GLU A 69 -15.47 0.60 23.43
N PRO A 70 -14.40 0.04 24.05
CA PRO A 70 -13.29 -0.55 23.32
C PRO A 70 -13.67 -1.93 22.77
N TRP A 71 -13.52 -2.11 21.46
CA TRP A 71 -13.75 -3.38 20.77
C TRP A 71 -12.43 -3.90 20.17
N PRO A 72 -12.05 -5.17 20.42
CA PRO A 72 -10.95 -5.80 19.71
C PRO A 72 -11.31 -5.94 18.24
N VAL A 73 -10.32 -5.78 17.37
CA VAL A 73 -10.47 -5.89 15.91
C VAL A 73 -9.69 -7.10 15.41
N VAL A 74 -10.35 -7.92 14.59
CA VAL A 74 -9.76 -9.11 13.98
C VAL A 74 -9.78 -8.97 12.46
N GLU A 75 -8.63 -9.20 11.83
CA GLU A 75 -8.54 -9.27 10.36
C GLU A 75 -9.10 -10.61 9.87
N GLU A 76 -10.21 -10.57 9.14
CA GLU A 76 -10.85 -11.72 8.50
C GLU A 76 -10.69 -11.66 6.98
N THR A 77 -10.69 -12.83 6.35
CA THR A 77 -10.65 -12.97 4.89
C THR A 77 -12.05 -13.29 4.40
N ALA A 78 -12.70 -12.33 3.74
CA ALA A 78 -14.05 -12.52 3.20
C ALA A 78 -14.04 -13.20 1.83
N LEU A 79 -13.07 -12.84 0.97
CA LEU A 79 -12.87 -13.43 -0.35
C LEU A 79 -11.42 -13.25 -0.78
N THR A 80 -10.85 -14.24 -1.47
CA THR A 80 -9.48 -14.18 -2.00
C THR A 80 -9.46 -14.53 -3.48
N THR A 81 -8.81 -13.69 -4.27
CA THR A 81 -8.43 -13.95 -5.66
C THR A 81 -6.91 -13.97 -5.77
N PRO A 82 -6.33 -14.35 -6.92
CA PRO A 82 -4.89 -14.23 -7.11
C PRO A 82 -4.37 -12.79 -6.94
N PHE A 83 -5.17 -11.77 -7.29
CA PHE A 83 -4.75 -10.36 -7.31
C PHE A 83 -5.13 -9.57 -6.08
N ALA A 84 -6.09 -10.03 -5.27
CA ALA A 84 -6.53 -9.30 -4.10
C ALA A 84 -7.17 -10.20 -3.04
N THR A 85 -7.13 -9.73 -1.80
CA THR A 85 -7.96 -10.24 -0.73
C THR A 85 -8.96 -9.17 -0.32
N LEU A 86 -10.24 -9.50 -0.28
CA LEU A 86 -11.24 -8.74 0.44
C LEU A 86 -11.08 -9.01 1.93
N ARG A 87 -10.53 -8.03 2.65
CA ARG A 87 -10.33 -8.10 4.11
C ARG A 87 -11.50 -7.49 4.82
N ARG A 88 -12.00 -8.14 5.88
CA ARG A 88 -12.96 -7.56 6.83
C ARG A 88 -12.26 -7.31 8.15
N PHE A 89 -12.53 -6.18 8.78
CA PHE A 89 -12.04 -5.85 10.11
C PHE A 89 -13.18 -6.05 11.12
N ALA A 90 -13.30 -7.28 11.62
CA ALA A 90 -14.43 -7.71 12.44
C ALA A 90 -14.28 -7.26 13.90
N LYS A 91 -15.38 -6.75 14.47
CA LYS A 91 -15.55 -6.52 15.91
C LYS A 91 -16.52 -7.57 16.44
N ASN A 92 -16.00 -8.74 16.79
CA ASN A 92 -16.81 -9.89 17.14
C ASN A 92 -17.67 -9.62 18.39
N GLY A 93 -18.99 -9.82 18.26
CA GLY A 93 -19.97 -9.55 19.31
C GLY A 93 -20.47 -8.10 19.38
N ALA A 94 -19.94 -7.19 18.55
CA ALA A 94 -20.47 -5.83 18.45
C ALA A 94 -21.87 -5.83 17.83
N PRO A 95 -22.72 -4.83 18.14
CA PRO A 95 -23.98 -4.62 17.44
C PRO A 95 -23.78 -4.52 15.92
N GLU A 96 -24.78 -4.93 15.15
CA GLU A 96 -24.74 -4.81 13.69
C GLU A 96 -24.56 -3.35 13.27
N GLN A 97 -23.66 -3.13 12.32
CA GLN A 97 -23.30 -1.81 11.81
C GLN A 97 -23.36 -1.79 10.28
N PRO A 98 -23.60 -0.62 9.67
CA PRO A 98 -23.60 -0.49 8.21
C PRO A 98 -22.29 -0.99 7.62
N LYS A 99 -22.39 -1.80 6.56
CA LYS A 99 -21.23 -2.32 5.85
C LYS A 99 -20.63 -1.23 4.96
N VAL A 100 -19.31 -1.14 4.91
CA VAL A 100 -18.61 -0.25 4.00
C VAL A 100 -17.42 -0.95 3.35
N LEU A 101 -17.33 -0.86 2.03
CA LEU A 101 -16.16 -1.24 1.24
C LEU A 101 -15.28 -0.01 1.01
N VAL A 102 -14.07 -0.04 1.59
CA VAL A 102 -13.00 0.91 1.29
C VAL A 102 -12.19 0.36 0.12
N VAL A 103 -12.29 1.02 -1.03
CA VAL A 103 -11.50 0.66 -2.22
C VAL A 103 -10.17 1.40 -2.16
N ALA A 104 -9.13 0.67 -1.78
CA ALA A 104 -7.77 1.19 -1.67
C ALA A 104 -7.13 1.35 -3.06
N PRO A 105 -6.36 2.44 -3.29
CA PRO A 105 -5.62 2.62 -4.55
C PRO A 105 -4.43 1.67 -4.65
N MET A 106 -4.10 1.23 -5.87
CA MET A 106 -2.87 0.48 -6.17
C MET A 106 -1.75 1.41 -6.67
N SER A 107 -1.58 2.56 -6.01
CA SER A 107 -0.64 3.62 -6.44
C SER A 107 0.79 3.36 -5.94
N GLY A 108 1.31 2.18 -6.25
CA GLY A 108 2.68 1.77 -5.93
C GLY A 108 2.92 1.40 -4.46
N HIS A 109 1.87 1.32 -3.65
CA HIS A 109 1.91 1.00 -2.22
C HIS A 109 0.78 0.05 -1.85
N PHE A 110 0.85 -0.51 -0.65
CA PHE A 110 -0.17 -1.40 -0.11
C PHE A 110 -1.37 -0.64 0.48
N ALA A 111 -2.50 -1.34 0.62
CA ALA A 111 -3.74 -0.79 1.16
C ALA A 111 -3.59 -0.25 2.60
N THR A 112 -2.57 -0.70 3.33
CA THR A 112 -2.23 -0.26 4.70
C THR A 112 -1.94 1.24 4.83
N LEU A 113 -1.70 1.96 3.72
CA LEU A 113 -1.70 3.43 3.73
C LEU A 113 -3.03 4.02 4.23
N LEU A 114 -4.14 3.31 4.04
CA LEU A 114 -5.47 3.71 4.51
C LEU A 114 -5.76 3.24 5.95
N ARG A 115 -4.75 2.78 6.70
CA ARG A 115 -4.90 2.29 8.09
C ARG A 115 -5.73 3.22 8.97
N GLU A 116 -5.43 4.52 8.95
CA GLU A 116 -6.13 5.48 9.79
C GLU A 116 -7.55 5.79 9.28
N THR A 117 -7.78 5.70 7.97
CA THR A 117 -9.13 5.76 7.38
C THR A 117 -9.96 4.57 7.85
N VAL A 118 -9.41 3.35 7.78
CA VAL A 118 -10.06 2.12 8.25
C VAL A 118 -10.34 2.20 9.75
N ARG A 119 -9.35 2.60 10.56
CA ARG A 119 -9.50 2.80 12.01
C ARG A 119 -10.62 3.78 12.34
N THR A 120 -10.76 4.85 11.55
CA THR A 120 -11.80 5.86 11.76
C THR A 120 -13.18 5.32 11.40
N LEU A 121 -13.33 4.68 10.24
CA LEU A 121 -14.61 4.09 9.80
C LEU A 121 -15.09 2.98 10.74
N LEU A 122 -14.14 2.21 11.29
CA LEU A 122 -14.40 1.15 12.26
C LEU A 122 -15.06 1.63 13.56
N LYS A 123 -15.19 2.93 13.81
CA LYS A 123 -15.97 3.41 14.95
C LYS A 123 -17.48 3.19 14.77
N ASP A 124 -17.95 3.25 13.52
CA ASP A 124 -19.38 3.29 13.22
C ASP A 124 -19.82 2.27 12.14
N HIS A 125 -18.88 1.53 11.53
CA HIS A 125 -19.14 0.63 10.40
C HIS A 125 -18.54 -0.77 10.57
N ASP A 126 -19.09 -1.73 9.82
CA ASP A 126 -18.44 -3.01 9.48
C ASP A 126 -17.59 -2.83 8.23
N VAL A 127 -16.26 -2.80 8.39
CA VAL A 127 -15.34 -2.30 7.36
C VAL A 127 -14.70 -3.43 6.58
N TYR A 128 -14.85 -3.36 5.26
CA TYR A 128 -14.20 -4.20 4.27
C TYR A 128 -13.20 -3.36 3.47
N VAL A 129 -12.08 -3.96 3.08
CA VAL A 129 -11.02 -3.27 2.32
C VAL A 129 -10.52 -4.14 1.18
N THR A 130 -10.31 -3.53 0.02
CA THR A 130 -9.59 -4.17 -1.10
C THR A 130 -8.09 -4.22 -0.80
N ASP A 131 -7.58 -5.38 -0.37
CA ASP A 131 -6.16 -5.58 -0.09
C ASP A 131 -5.46 -6.20 -1.30
N TRP A 132 -4.95 -5.34 -2.18
CA TRP A 132 -4.32 -5.75 -3.44
C TRP A 132 -2.97 -6.46 -3.20
N HIS A 133 -2.80 -7.61 -3.84
CA HIS A 133 -1.55 -8.35 -3.80
C HIS A 133 -0.50 -7.69 -4.69
N ASN A 134 0.77 -7.83 -4.32
CA ASN A 134 1.87 -7.35 -5.15
C ASN A 134 1.91 -8.13 -6.46
N VAL A 135 1.73 -7.44 -7.60
CA VAL A 135 1.56 -8.10 -8.90
C VAL A 135 2.80 -8.90 -9.32
N ARG A 136 3.98 -8.55 -8.79
CA ARG A 136 5.22 -9.33 -9.00
C ARG A 136 5.15 -10.76 -8.46
N ASP A 137 4.26 -11.02 -7.51
CA ASP A 137 4.11 -12.30 -6.83
C ASP A 137 2.90 -13.09 -7.38
N VAL A 138 2.20 -12.55 -8.39
CA VAL A 138 1.04 -13.17 -9.04
C VAL A 138 1.46 -13.87 -10.34
N PRO A 139 1.31 -15.21 -10.44
CA PRO A 139 1.78 -15.98 -11.60
C PRO A 139 1.04 -15.60 -12.89
N LEU A 140 1.67 -15.80 -14.04
CA LEU A 140 1.07 -15.54 -15.36
C LEU A 140 -0.22 -16.36 -15.60
N ALA A 141 -0.29 -17.59 -15.07
CA ALA A 141 -1.46 -18.46 -15.17
C ALA A 141 -2.72 -17.88 -14.48
N ALA A 142 -2.57 -16.89 -13.60
CA ALA A 142 -3.71 -16.17 -13.02
C ALA A 142 -4.40 -15.20 -14.00
N GLY A 143 -3.87 -15.05 -15.22
CA GLY A 143 -4.47 -14.23 -16.26
C GLY A 143 -3.99 -12.78 -16.28
N ARG A 144 -4.65 -11.98 -17.11
CA ARG A 144 -4.44 -10.52 -17.22
C ARG A 144 -5.00 -9.82 -15.98
N PHE A 145 -4.50 -8.61 -15.73
CA PHE A 145 -5.12 -7.69 -14.77
C PHE A 145 -5.01 -6.25 -15.29
N GLY A 146 -6.09 -5.77 -15.89
CA GLY A 146 -6.26 -4.41 -16.39
C GLY A 146 -7.48 -3.74 -15.77
N LEU A 147 -7.99 -2.68 -16.41
CA LEU A 147 -9.10 -1.89 -15.88
C LEU A 147 -10.39 -2.70 -15.72
N ASP A 148 -10.66 -3.59 -16.68
CA ASP A 148 -11.86 -4.43 -16.69
C ASP A 148 -11.81 -5.43 -15.53
N GLU A 149 -10.68 -6.13 -15.36
CA GLU A 149 -10.51 -7.09 -14.27
C GLU A 149 -10.56 -6.38 -12.91
N TYR A 150 -9.99 -5.19 -12.78
CA TYR A 150 -10.09 -4.39 -11.56
C TYR A 150 -11.56 -4.03 -11.24
N THR A 151 -12.31 -3.56 -12.23
CA THR A 151 -13.73 -3.23 -12.09
C THR A 151 -14.55 -4.46 -11.70
N GLN A 152 -14.28 -5.60 -12.34
CA GLN A 152 -14.93 -6.87 -12.01
C GLN A 152 -14.65 -7.30 -10.58
N HIS A 153 -13.41 -7.15 -10.08
CA HIS A 153 -13.11 -7.45 -8.67
C HIS A 153 -13.94 -6.62 -7.71
N LEU A 154 -14.24 -5.35 -8.04
CA LEU A 154 -15.12 -4.53 -7.19
C LEU A 154 -16.55 -5.07 -7.17
N ILE A 155 -17.07 -5.51 -8.32
CA ILE A 155 -18.39 -6.13 -8.43
C ILE A 155 -18.44 -7.43 -7.60
N ASP A 156 -17.44 -8.31 -7.78
CA ASP A 156 -17.33 -9.58 -7.07
C ASP A 156 -17.23 -9.38 -5.55
N PHE A 157 -16.47 -8.36 -5.12
CA PHE A 157 -16.32 -8.02 -3.72
C PHE A 157 -17.60 -7.45 -3.12
N LEU A 158 -18.32 -6.60 -3.84
CA LEU A 158 -19.63 -6.12 -3.41
C LEU A 158 -20.65 -7.26 -3.32
N ALA A 159 -20.65 -8.17 -4.29
CA ALA A 159 -21.47 -9.38 -4.25
C ALA A 159 -21.15 -10.26 -3.03
N ALA A 160 -19.86 -10.41 -2.68
CA ALA A 160 -19.44 -11.15 -1.49
C ALA A 160 -19.83 -10.48 -0.17
N ILE A 161 -19.85 -9.14 -0.10
CA ILE A 161 -20.33 -8.37 1.06
C ILE A 161 -21.86 -8.47 1.20
N GLY A 162 -22.56 -8.55 0.06
CA GLY A 162 -24.01 -8.63 -0.03
C GLY A 162 -24.71 -7.27 -0.05
N PRO A 163 -26.05 -7.25 0.05
CA PRO A 163 -26.85 -6.04 -0.10
C PRO A 163 -26.57 -5.00 0.99
N ASN A 164 -26.97 -3.76 0.71
CA ASN A 164 -26.89 -2.60 1.61
C ASN A 164 -25.47 -2.17 2.02
N ALA A 165 -24.45 -2.55 1.25
CA ALA A 165 -23.10 -2.05 1.44
C ALA A 165 -22.97 -0.59 0.95
N ASN A 166 -22.04 0.15 1.54
CA ASN A 166 -21.63 1.47 1.07
C ASN A 166 -20.22 1.38 0.46
N VAL A 167 -19.88 2.26 -0.48
CA VAL A 167 -18.54 2.29 -1.08
C VAL A 167 -17.85 3.62 -0.79
N VAL A 168 -16.58 3.53 -0.38
CA VAL A 168 -15.66 4.67 -0.28
C VAL A 168 -14.44 4.37 -1.15
N ALA A 169 -14.34 5.04 -2.29
CA ALA A 169 -13.22 4.90 -3.22
C ALA A 169 -12.28 6.10 -3.11
N VAL A 170 -10.99 5.85 -2.94
CA VAL A 170 -10.00 6.91 -2.63
C VAL A 170 -8.95 7.04 -3.72
N CYS A 171 -8.91 8.19 -4.40
CA CYS A 171 -7.95 8.56 -5.45
C CYS A 171 -8.11 7.74 -6.75
N GLN A 172 -7.14 6.90 -7.09
CA GLN A 172 -7.07 6.12 -8.33
C GLN A 172 -8.27 5.18 -8.63
N PRO A 173 -8.99 4.57 -7.66
CA PRO A 173 -10.08 3.67 -7.94
C PRO A 173 -11.42 4.36 -8.24
N CYS A 174 -11.53 5.68 -8.09
CA CYS A 174 -12.81 6.37 -8.23
C CYS A 174 -13.51 6.09 -9.58
N VAL A 175 -12.75 6.04 -10.68
CA VAL A 175 -13.30 5.73 -12.01
C VAL A 175 -13.83 4.30 -12.07
N SER A 176 -13.05 3.31 -11.61
CA SER A 176 -13.47 1.91 -11.61
C SER A 176 -14.62 1.63 -10.64
N SER A 177 -14.66 2.29 -9.49
CA SER A 177 -15.77 2.17 -8.55
C SER A 177 -17.05 2.78 -9.13
N LEU A 178 -16.95 3.91 -9.83
CA LEU A 178 -18.09 4.48 -10.55
C LEU A 178 -18.59 3.53 -11.66
N ALA A 179 -17.68 2.96 -12.45
CA ALA A 179 -18.02 2.00 -13.49
C ALA A 179 -18.67 0.72 -12.93
N ALA A 180 -18.10 0.15 -11.86
CA ALA A 180 -18.64 -1.05 -11.21
C ALA A 180 -20.07 -0.82 -10.70
N VAL A 181 -20.31 0.30 -10.00
CA VAL A 181 -21.64 0.63 -9.48
C VAL A 181 -22.64 0.91 -10.61
N ALA A 182 -22.21 1.57 -11.69
CA ALA A 182 -23.07 1.81 -12.85
C ALA A 182 -23.51 0.50 -13.52
N LEU A 183 -22.58 -0.44 -13.73
CA LEU A 183 -22.89 -1.77 -14.29
C LEU A 183 -23.82 -2.56 -13.38
N MET A 184 -23.54 -2.60 -12.07
CA MET A 184 -24.40 -3.29 -11.11
C MET A 184 -25.82 -2.71 -11.08
N ALA A 185 -25.96 -1.38 -11.18
CA ALA A 185 -27.25 -0.71 -11.23
C ALA A 185 -28.00 -0.98 -12.55
N GLU A 186 -27.31 -1.01 -13.68
CA GLU A 186 -27.88 -1.37 -14.99
C GLU A 186 -28.45 -2.80 -14.98
N ASP A 187 -27.75 -3.73 -14.34
CA ASP A 187 -28.12 -5.14 -14.24
C ASP A 187 -29.16 -5.45 -13.14
N ASP A 188 -29.65 -4.44 -12.41
CA ASP A 188 -30.49 -4.60 -11.20
C ASP A 188 -29.88 -5.58 -10.19
N HIS A 189 -28.54 -5.51 -10.04
CA HIS A 189 -27.80 -6.46 -9.23
C HIS A 189 -28.18 -6.28 -7.73
N PRO A 190 -28.54 -7.36 -7.00
CA PRO A 190 -29.06 -7.25 -5.64
C PRO A 190 -28.05 -6.70 -4.62
N ALA A 191 -26.75 -6.78 -4.93
CA ALA A 191 -25.67 -6.22 -4.12
C ALA A 191 -25.18 -4.84 -4.59
N THR A 192 -25.93 -4.14 -5.46
CA THR A 192 -25.63 -2.74 -5.81
C THR A 192 -25.55 -1.91 -4.52
N PRO A 193 -24.49 -1.12 -4.29
CA PRO A 193 -24.29 -0.45 -3.02
C PRO A 193 -25.31 0.67 -2.80
N ALA A 194 -25.71 0.87 -1.55
CA ALA A 194 -26.66 1.89 -1.13
C ALA A 194 -26.11 3.32 -1.30
N SER A 195 -24.78 3.48 -1.28
CA SER A 195 -24.11 4.75 -1.59
C SER A 195 -22.72 4.54 -2.20
N LEU A 196 -22.29 5.52 -2.99
CA LEU A 196 -20.95 5.61 -3.57
C LEU A 196 -20.32 6.96 -3.22
N THR A 197 -19.24 6.92 -2.45
CA THR A 197 -18.41 8.08 -2.12
C THR A 197 -17.10 8.03 -2.91
N LEU A 198 -16.84 9.06 -3.71
CA LEU A 198 -15.63 9.22 -4.50
C LEU A 198 -14.76 10.31 -3.88
N MET A 199 -13.62 9.93 -3.29
CA MET A 199 -12.75 10.84 -2.56
C MET A 199 -11.45 11.10 -3.33
N ALA A 200 -11.21 12.36 -3.68
CA ALA A 200 -9.93 12.83 -4.24
C ALA A 200 -9.45 12.09 -5.50
N GLY A 201 -10.36 11.53 -6.31
CA GLY A 201 -10.05 10.92 -7.61
C GLY A 201 -10.66 11.71 -8.76
N PRO A 202 -9.87 12.06 -9.80
CA PRO A 202 -10.41 12.74 -10.97
C PRO A 202 -11.29 11.79 -11.80
N ILE A 203 -12.49 12.24 -12.16
CA ILE A 203 -13.37 11.53 -13.12
C ILE A 203 -13.16 12.09 -14.53
N ASP A 204 -13.30 13.39 -14.70
CA ASP A 204 -12.90 14.08 -15.93
C ASP A 204 -11.51 14.70 -15.75
N CYS A 205 -10.49 13.99 -16.25
CA CYS A 205 -9.09 14.42 -16.21
C CYS A 205 -8.78 15.70 -16.99
N ARG A 206 -9.74 16.25 -17.75
CA ARG A 206 -9.60 17.54 -18.47
C ARG A 206 -9.91 18.74 -17.58
N VAL A 207 -10.66 18.55 -16.49
CA VAL A 207 -11.07 19.61 -15.57
C VAL A 207 -10.13 19.61 -14.37
N SER A 208 -9.57 20.78 -14.03
CA SER A 208 -8.62 20.96 -12.92
C SER A 208 -7.42 19.98 -12.96
N PRO A 209 -6.64 19.95 -14.05
CA PRO A 209 -5.56 18.99 -14.23
C PRO A 209 -4.46 19.17 -13.18
N THR A 210 -3.95 18.05 -12.67
CA THR A 210 -2.82 17.99 -11.75
C THR A 210 -1.50 17.78 -12.49
N ALA A 211 -0.38 17.81 -11.77
CA ALA A 211 0.92 17.44 -12.32
C ALA A 211 0.96 16.01 -12.87
N VAL A 212 0.15 15.10 -12.31
CA VAL A 212 0.02 13.72 -12.81
C VAL A 212 -0.65 13.72 -14.18
N ASN A 213 -1.69 14.53 -14.38
CA ASN A 213 -2.37 14.68 -15.67
C ASN A 213 -1.42 15.29 -16.72
N ALA A 214 -0.66 16.33 -16.33
CA ALA A 214 0.32 16.95 -17.22
C ALA A 214 1.40 15.95 -17.67
N LEU A 215 1.90 15.10 -16.76
CA LEU A 215 2.82 14.03 -17.10
C LEU A 215 2.19 13.05 -18.09
N ALA A 216 0.99 12.54 -17.80
CA ALA A 216 0.27 11.59 -18.65
C ALA A 216 0.06 12.10 -20.08
N MET A 217 -0.18 13.40 -20.25
CA MET A 217 -0.38 14.04 -21.57
C MET A 217 0.93 14.44 -22.27
N SER A 218 2.07 14.41 -21.58
CA SER A 218 3.35 14.90 -22.12
C SER A 218 4.05 13.95 -23.09
N LYS A 219 3.65 12.67 -23.12
CA LYS A 219 4.25 11.60 -23.93
C LYS A 219 3.17 10.67 -24.47
N PRO A 220 3.38 10.04 -25.65
CA PRO A 220 2.47 8.99 -26.12
C PRO A 220 2.54 7.75 -25.23
N ILE A 221 1.44 6.99 -25.14
CA ILE A 221 1.35 5.75 -24.34
C ILE A 221 2.51 4.75 -24.60
N GLY A 222 2.99 4.66 -25.84
CA GLY A 222 4.12 3.81 -26.21
C GLY A 222 5.44 4.19 -25.53
N TRP A 223 5.62 5.48 -25.19
CA TRP A 223 6.78 5.94 -24.42
C TRP A 223 6.71 5.41 -22.99
N PHE A 224 5.55 5.49 -22.34
CA PHE A 224 5.35 4.95 -20.98
C PHE A 224 5.56 3.43 -20.96
N ARG A 225 5.01 2.71 -21.93
CA ARG A 225 5.22 1.27 -22.10
C ARG A 225 6.71 0.91 -22.21
N LYS A 226 7.50 1.70 -22.95
CA LYS A 226 8.93 1.43 -23.14
C LYS A 226 9.79 1.78 -21.92
N ASN A 227 9.45 2.85 -21.20
CA ASN A 227 10.32 3.42 -20.17
C ASN A 227 9.93 3.06 -18.73
N LEU A 228 8.65 2.81 -18.46
CA LEU A 228 8.14 2.58 -17.11
C LEU A 228 7.74 1.13 -16.86
N ILE A 229 7.37 0.37 -17.90
CA ILE A 229 7.01 -1.03 -17.75
C ILE A 229 8.27 -1.91 -17.82
N SER A 230 8.37 -2.86 -16.89
CA SER A 230 9.41 -3.88 -16.84
C SER A 230 8.81 -5.28 -16.69
N HIS A 231 9.61 -6.30 -16.96
CA HIS A 231 9.24 -7.68 -16.70
C HIS A 231 9.74 -8.09 -15.32
N VAL A 232 8.90 -8.80 -14.57
CA VAL A 232 9.25 -9.37 -13.27
C VAL A 232 10.39 -10.40 -13.43
N PRO A 233 11.47 -10.32 -12.64
CA PRO A 233 12.57 -11.28 -12.66
C PRO A 233 12.15 -12.73 -12.34
N TRP A 234 12.96 -13.69 -12.80
CA TRP A 234 12.68 -15.13 -12.71
C TRP A 234 12.57 -15.68 -11.29
N GLN A 235 13.16 -15.01 -10.30
CA GLN A 235 13.13 -15.43 -8.88
C GLN A 235 11.77 -15.20 -8.19
N HIS A 236 10.86 -14.43 -8.80
CA HIS A 236 9.55 -14.11 -8.22
C HIS A 236 8.46 -14.94 -8.90
N ARG A 237 7.35 -15.18 -8.19
CA ARG A 237 6.24 -16.03 -8.68
C ARG A 237 5.58 -15.48 -9.94
N GLY A 238 5.58 -14.16 -10.12
CA GLY A 238 5.07 -13.48 -11.30
C GLY A 238 6.09 -13.32 -12.43
N ALA A 239 7.18 -14.09 -12.45
CA ALA A 239 8.22 -14.05 -13.47
C ALA A 239 7.66 -13.86 -14.90
N GLY A 240 8.21 -12.90 -15.64
CA GLY A 240 7.76 -12.57 -16.99
C GLY A 240 6.48 -11.73 -17.07
N ARG A 241 5.80 -11.45 -15.96
CA ARG A 241 4.67 -10.50 -15.96
C ARG A 241 5.17 -9.07 -16.20
N ARG A 242 4.40 -8.30 -16.99
CA ARG A 242 4.65 -6.87 -17.20
C ARG A 242 4.09 -6.08 -16.03
N VAL A 243 4.95 -5.26 -15.42
CA VAL A 243 4.59 -4.43 -14.27
C VAL A 243 5.14 -3.02 -14.42
N TYR A 244 4.44 -2.04 -13.86
CA TYR A 244 5.03 -0.76 -13.50
C TYR A 244 5.61 -0.90 -12.09
N PRO A 245 6.94 -1.00 -11.93
CA PRO A 245 7.52 -1.41 -10.65
C PRO A 245 7.33 -0.34 -9.56
N GLY A 246 7.00 -0.76 -8.35
CA GLY A 246 6.75 0.13 -7.22
C GLY A 246 7.96 0.98 -6.85
N PHE A 247 9.19 0.44 -6.99
CA PHE A 247 10.41 1.22 -6.74
C PHE A 247 10.61 2.36 -7.75
N VAL A 248 10.08 2.24 -8.98
CA VAL A 248 10.14 3.32 -9.99
C VAL A 248 9.18 4.43 -9.60
N GLN A 249 7.96 4.07 -9.17
CA GLN A 249 6.97 5.00 -8.64
C GLN A 249 7.52 5.75 -7.42
N LEU A 250 8.06 5.01 -6.45
CA LEU A 250 8.68 5.57 -5.26
C LEU A 250 9.84 6.51 -5.61
N SER A 251 10.70 6.14 -6.57
CA SER A 251 11.82 6.98 -6.98
C SER A 251 11.36 8.34 -7.52
N ALA A 252 10.25 8.38 -8.27
CA ALA A 252 9.67 9.64 -8.74
C ALA A 252 9.23 10.53 -7.57
N PHE A 253 8.50 9.98 -6.60
CA PHE A 253 8.06 10.73 -5.42
C PHE A 253 9.21 11.19 -4.52
N MET A 254 10.19 10.31 -4.27
CA MET A 254 11.40 10.64 -3.50
C MET A 254 12.19 11.78 -4.17
N ASN A 255 12.28 11.80 -5.50
CA ASN A 255 12.98 12.84 -6.23
C ASN A 255 12.26 14.20 -6.18
N MET A 256 10.92 14.22 -6.15
CA MET A 256 10.16 15.47 -6.05
C MET A 256 10.43 16.24 -4.75
N ASN A 257 10.80 15.53 -3.66
CA ASN A 257 11.06 16.14 -2.35
C ASN A 257 12.37 15.64 -1.72
N ARG A 258 13.43 15.47 -2.54
CA ARG A 258 14.68 14.80 -2.14
C ARG A 258 15.29 15.34 -0.84
N ASP A 259 15.40 16.66 -0.71
CA ASP A 259 16.01 17.29 0.46
C ASP A 259 15.21 17.05 1.73
N ARG A 260 13.87 17.06 1.63
CA ARG A 260 12.98 16.75 2.74
C ARG A 260 13.20 15.31 3.23
N HIS A 261 13.30 14.36 2.32
CA HIS A 261 13.54 12.97 2.68
C HIS A 261 14.93 12.77 3.29
N ALA A 262 15.97 13.36 2.69
CA ALA A 262 17.33 13.30 3.23
C ALA A 262 17.41 13.91 4.64
N ASN A 263 16.75 15.04 4.87
CA ASN A 263 16.70 15.68 6.18
C ASN A 263 15.90 14.86 7.20
N ALA A 264 14.84 14.17 6.79
CA ALA A 264 14.09 13.28 7.67
C ALA A 264 14.95 12.10 8.16
N PHE A 265 15.74 11.46 7.27
CA PHE A 265 16.67 10.40 7.69
C PHE A 265 17.81 10.91 8.59
N LYS A 266 18.33 12.12 8.33
CA LYS A 266 19.31 12.77 9.22
C LYS A 266 18.71 13.10 10.59
N GLY A 267 17.46 13.57 10.62
CA GLY A 267 16.69 13.81 11.84
C GLY A 267 16.49 12.53 12.62
N TYR A 268 16.03 11.47 11.96
CA TYR A 268 15.86 10.14 12.54
C TYR A 268 17.14 9.62 13.20
N TYR A 269 18.28 9.71 12.51
CA TYR A 269 19.58 9.37 13.10
C TYR A 269 19.88 10.17 14.37
N ARG A 270 19.70 11.49 14.33
CA ARG A 270 19.95 12.38 15.47
C ARG A 270 19.06 12.04 16.66
N ASP A 271 17.77 11.80 16.41
CA ASP A 271 16.80 11.45 17.46
C ASP A 271 17.18 10.12 18.13
N LEU A 272 17.60 9.13 17.34
CA LEU A 272 18.10 7.86 17.87
C LEU A 272 19.36 8.01 18.73
N VAL A 273 20.34 8.81 18.28
CA VAL A 273 21.58 9.05 19.04
C VAL A 273 21.30 9.81 20.35
N ALA A 274 20.35 10.74 20.32
CA ALA A 274 19.93 11.52 21.48
C ALA A 274 19.04 10.73 22.47
N GLY A 275 18.57 9.52 22.10
CA GLY A 275 17.64 8.73 22.91
C GLY A 275 16.19 9.21 22.84
N GLU A 276 15.85 10.05 21.86
CA GLU A 276 14.51 10.61 21.63
C GLU A 276 13.64 9.61 20.84
N PHE A 277 13.42 8.42 21.42
CA PHE A 277 12.82 7.28 20.71
C PHE A 277 11.38 7.53 20.24
N ASP A 278 10.61 8.35 20.94
CA ASP A 278 9.23 8.70 20.53
C ASP A 278 9.21 9.50 19.22
N LYS A 279 10.12 10.48 19.08
CA LYS A 279 10.28 11.25 17.83
C LYS A 279 10.78 10.35 16.70
N ALA A 280 11.74 9.49 17.01
CA ALA A 280 12.28 8.53 16.07
C ALA A 280 11.19 7.55 15.58
N ALA A 281 10.29 7.10 16.46
CA ALA A 281 9.20 6.19 16.14
C ALA A 281 8.20 6.78 15.13
N VAL A 282 7.91 8.08 15.20
CA VAL A 282 7.05 8.79 14.22
C VAL A 282 7.69 8.77 12.83
N THR A 283 8.99 9.06 12.73
CA THR A 283 9.69 9.03 11.44
C THR A 283 9.78 7.61 10.91
N ARG A 284 10.09 6.65 11.78
CA ARG A 284 10.18 5.23 11.45
C ARG A 284 8.85 4.70 10.90
N SER A 285 7.73 4.92 11.60
CA SER A 285 6.42 4.42 11.17
C SER A 285 6.01 4.96 9.80
N PHE A 286 6.30 6.23 9.52
CA PHE A 286 6.08 6.82 8.21
C PHE A 286 6.90 6.09 7.12
N TYR A 287 8.21 5.92 7.31
CA TYR A 287 9.06 5.31 6.28
C TYR A 287 8.93 3.79 6.17
N GLU A 288 8.52 3.09 7.23
CA GLU A 288 8.13 1.66 7.15
C GLU A 288 6.98 1.46 6.16
N GLU A 289 6.01 2.38 6.17
CA GLU A 289 4.89 2.36 5.23
C GLU A 289 5.29 2.89 3.86
N TYR A 290 6.02 4.01 3.81
CA TYR A 290 6.37 4.72 2.58
C TYR A 290 7.37 3.96 1.69
N LEU A 291 8.22 3.11 2.26
CA LEU A 291 9.17 2.30 1.52
C LEU A 291 8.66 0.88 1.25
N ALA A 292 7.44 0.54 1.70
CA ALA A 292 6.75 -0.68 1.36
C ALA A 292 5.96 -0.49 0.06
N VAL A 293 6.58 -0.89 -1.06
CA VAL A 293 6.07 -0.67 -2.40
C VAL A 293 5.44 -1.93 -2.99
N ALA A 294 4.41 -1.74 -3.81
CA ALA A 294 3.76 -2.80 -4.56
C ALA A 294 3.94 -2.54 -6.07
N ASP A 295 4.23 -3.60 -6.83
CA ASP A 295 4.26 -3.51 -8.28
C ASP A 295 2.84 -3.50 -8.84
N LEU A 296 2.61 -2.62 -9.80
CA LEU A 296 1.32 -2.47 -10.47
C LEU A 296 1.32 -3.24 -11.78
N SER A 297 0.19 -3.84 -12.17
CA SER A 297 0.08 -4.48 -13.48
C SER A 297 0.32 -3.47 -14.60
N GLY A 298 1.15 -3.85 -15.57
CA GLY A 298 1.42 -2.99 -16.73
C GLY A 298 0.17 -2.76 -17.58
N ASP A 299 -0.75 -3.71 -17.63
CA ASP A 299 -2.01 -3.59 -18.39
C ASP A 299 -3.06 -2.73 -17.68
N PHE A 300 -2.90 -2.52 -16.37
CA PHE A 300 -3.75 -1.63 -15.58
C PHE A 300 -3.21 -0.19 -15.60
N TYR A 301 -1.88 -0.05 -15.59
CA TYR A 301 -1.23 1.26 -15.64
C TYR A 301 -1.38 1.96 -17.01
N LEU A 302 -1.29 1.19 -18.10
CA LEU A 302 -1.37 1.68 -19.47
C LEU A 302 -2.82 1.88 -19.91
#